data_AF-A0A9E6AQV9-F1
#
_entry.id   AF-A0A9E6AQV9-F1
#
_cell.length_a   1.000
_cell.length_b   1.000
_cell.length_c   1.000
_cell.angle_alpha   90.00
_cell.angle_beta   90.00
_cell.angle_gamma   90.00
#
_symmetry.space_group_name_H-M   'P 1'
#
loop_
_entity.id
_entity.type
_entity.pdbx_description
1 polymer ?
#
loop_
_entity_poly.entity_id
_entity_poly.type
_entity_poly.pdbx_seq_one_letter_code
_entity_poly.pdbx_strand_id
1 'polypeptide(L)'
;LAYNFLNSPFAIDYMVGSMITMATDELASARMGSGLGLGDPEEEHDCFSDNTHNSHYYDILGIQNVYTGSYTRVDGSKVEGASVEDLLAAKDANIAKELTANIAATVASGATMVKRAKEIEAYDQMIGEGNVEGNAVVQAVVDSLVTQTKSLEKAVAALGLKTIEFEGSDSLDAPEKVAG
;
A
#
# COMPACT_ATOMS: atom_id res chain seq x y z
N LEU A 1 -16.26 4.60 17.34
CA LEU A 1 -15.38 4.77 16.17
C LEU A 1 -16.18 4.94 14.89
N ALA A 2 -16.95 3.95 14.41
CA ALA A 2 -17.72 4.06 13.16
C ALA A 2 -18.76 5.20 13.10
N TYR A 3 -19.52 5.45 14.19
CA TYR A 3 -20.51 6.55 14.23
C TYR A 3 -19.88 7.94 14.02
N ASN A 4 -18.72 8.19 14.63
CA ASN A 4 -18.03 9.47 14.51
C ASN A 4 -17.42 9.65 13.13
N PHE A 5 -16.92 8.56 12.52
CA PHE A 5 -16.39 8.58 11.17
C PHE A 5 -17.48 8.91 10.13
N LEU A 6 -18.63 8.23 10.17
CA LEU A 6 -19.72 8.45 9.21
C LEU A 6 -20.34 9.86 9.27
N ASN A 7 -20.26 10.52 10.43
CA ASN A 7 -20.76 11.88 10.63
C ASN A 7 -19.66 12.95 10.52
N SER A 8 -18.42 12.56 10.23
CA SER A 8 -17.31 13.49 10.12
C SER A 8 -17.34 14.19 8.77
N PRO A 9 -17.18 15.53 8.71
CA PRO A 9 -16.95 16.23 7.45
C PRO A 9 -15.61 15.85 6.80
N PHE A 10 -14.71 15.18 7.54
CA PHE A 10 -13.39 14.73 7.10
C PHE A 10 -13.34 13.22 6.79
N ALA A 11 -14.48 12.55 6.65
CA ALA A 11 -14.50 11.10 6.42
C ALA A 11 -13.67 10.68 5.21
N ILE A 12 -13.79 11.41 4.09
CA ILE A 12 -13.04 11.14 2.86
C ILE A 12 -11.56 11.50 3.03
N ASP A 13 -11.25 12.61 3.73
CA ASP A 13 -9.87 13.00 4.08
C ASP A 13 -9.17 11.86 4.83
N TYR A 14 -9.84 11.25 5.81
CA TYR A 14 -9.31 10.10 6.54
C TYR A 14 -9.15 8.87 5.66
N MET A 15 -10.11 8.56 4.77
CA MET A 15 -9.98 7.40 3.87
C MET A 15 -8.77 7.52 2.95
N VAL A 16 -8.62 8.68 2.28
CA VAL A 16 -7.54 8.89 1.33
C VAL A 16 -6.20 9.07 2.04
N GLY A 17 -6.18 9.78 3.17
CA GLY A 17 -4.99 9.90 4.02
C GLY A 17 -4.50 8.55 4.52
N SER A 18 -5.38 7.67 5.02
CA SER A 18 -4.99 6.32 5.45
C SER A 18 -4.51 5.42 4.32
N MET A 19 -5.02 5.59 3.09
CA MET A 19 -4.47 4.88 1.92
C MET A 19 -3.03 5.32 1.62
N ILE A 20 -2.73 6.62 1.75
CA ILE A 20 -1.39 7.18 1.59
C ILE A 20 -0.44 6.61 2.64
N THR A 21 -0.77 6.75 3.93
CA THR A 21 0.08 6.27 5.03
C THR A 21 0.32 4.76 4.97
N MET A 22 -0.70 3.97 4.64
CA MET A 22 -0.53 2.52 4.44
C MET A 22 0.42 2.24 3.27
N ALA A 23 0.32 3.00 2.17
CA ALA A 23 1.14 2.78 0.99
C ALA A 23 2.61 3.13 1.22
N THR A 24 2.91 4.33 1.72
CA THR A 24 4.29 4.82 1.87
C THR A 24 4.90 4.44 3.19
N ASP A 25 4.32 4.91 4.28
CA ASP A 25 4.98 4.96 5.57
C ASP A 25 5.07 3.56 6.18
N GLU A 26 3.98 2.81 6.02
CA GLU A 26 3.89 1.43 6.49
C GLU A 26 4.51 0.45 5.50
N LEU A 27 3.93 0.29 4.30
CA LEU A 27 4.35 -0.77 3.39
C LEU A 27 5.69 -0.46 2.71
N ALA A 28 5.78 0.63 1.95
CA ALA A 28 6.97 0.91 1.15
C ALA A 28 8.22 1.14 2.02
N SER A 29 8.04 1.78 3.17
CA SER A 29 9.12 2.15 4.08
C SER A 29 9.35 1.11 5.17
N ALA A 30 8.52 1.11 6.21
CA ALA A 30 8.81 0.38 7.44
C ALA A 30 8.82 -1.14 7.26
N ARG A 31 7.86 -1.68 6.51
CA ARG A 31 7.64 -3.14 6.41
C ARG A 31 8.42 -3.81 5.29
N MET A 32 8.65 -3.11 4.19
CA MET A 32 9.34 -3.68 3.01
C MET A 32 10.70 -3.04 2.77
N GLY A 33 10.77 -1.70 2.78
CA GLY A 33 11.99 -0.95 2.45
C GLY A 33 13.11 -1.09 3.47
N SER A 34 12.80 -1.14 4.77
CA SER A 34 13.80 -1.26 5.85
C SER A 34 14.60 -2.56 5.72
N GLY A 35 13.93 -3.72 5.76
CA GLY A 35 14.59 -5.03 5.65
C GLY A 35 15.33 -5.21 4.33
N LEU A 36 14.72 -4.79 3.22
CA LEU A 36 15.35 -4.81 1.90
C LEU A 36 16.61 -3.93 1.84
N GLY A 37 16.58 -2.75 2.45
CA GLY A 37 17.71 -1.82 2.47
C GLY A 37 18.87 -2.30 3.35
N LEU A 38 18.56 -3.00 4.44
CA LEU A 38 19.55 -3.65 5.31
C LEU A 38 20.12 -4.94 4.70
N GLY A 39 19.37 -5.58 3.80
CA GLY A 39 19.72 -6.90 3.29
C GLY A 39 19.59 -8.00 4.37
N ASP A 40 18.79 -7.75 5.41
CA ASP A 40 18.69 -8.61 6.59
C ASP A 40 17.42 -9.48 6.53
N PRO A 41 17.54 -10.81 6.35
CA PRO A 41 16.40 -11.73 6.38
C PRO A 41 15.59 -11.68 7.68
N GLU A 42 16.20 -11.31 8.81
CA GLU A 42 15.53 -11.27 10.12
C GLU A 42 14.63 -10.03 10.29
N GLU A 43 14.70 -9.06 9.39
CA GLU A 43 13.85 -7.86 9.37
C GLU A 43 12.52 -8.09 8.65
N GLU A 44 12.09 -9.35 8.47
CA GLU A 44 10.74 -9.66 7.98
C GLU A 44 9.66 -9.61 9.07
N HIS A 45 8.44 -9.22 8.68
CA HIS A 45 7.37 -8.92 9.64
C HIS A 45 6.75 -10.18 10.31
N ASP A 46 6.51 -11.25 9.56
CA ASP A 46 5.80 -12.45 10.01
C ASP A 46 6.71 -13.69 10.13
N CYS A 47 7.97 -13.48 10.56
CA CYS A 47 9.07 -14.47 10.55
C CYS A 47 8.75 -15.82 11.21
N PHE A 48 7.88 -15.87 12.21
CA PHE A 48 7.50 -17.13 12.86
C PHE A 48 6.50 -17.98 12.07
N SER A 49 5.89 -17.41 11.03
CA SER A 49 4.82 -18.04 10.25
C SER A 49 5.08 -18.11 8.76
N ASP A 50 6.21 -17.57 8.29
CA ASP A 50 6.60 -17.45 6.87
C ASP A 50 5.50 -16.83 6.00
N ASN A 51 4.71 -15.90 6.55
CA ASN A 51 3.50 -15.38 5.91
C ASN A 51 3.60 -13.91 5.44
N THR A 52 4.76 -13.29 5.57
CA THR A 52 5.01 -11.86 5.31
C THR A 52 4.50 -11.43 3.93
N HIS A 53 4.77 -12.23 2.90
CA HIS A 53 4.31 -11.99 1.53
C HIS A 53 2.77 -11.89 1.40
N ASN A 54 2.01 -12.70 2.14
CA ASN A 54 0.54 -12.63 2.11
C ASN A 54 0.04 -11.41 2.88
N SER A 55 0.62 -11.12 4.04
CA SER A 55 0.23 -9.95 4.85
C SER A 55 0.39 -8.66 4.04
N HIS A 56 1.55 -8.45 3.43
CA HIS A 56 1.79 -7.30 2.55
C HIS A 56 0.84 -7.26 1.36
N TYR A 57 0.59 -8.39 0.71
CA TYR A 57 -0.32 -8.45 -0.44
C TYR A 57 -1.77 -8.10 -0.06
N TYR A 58 -2.24 -8.55 1.10
CA TYR A 58 -3.60 -8.23 1.55
C TYR A 58 -3.74 -6.80 2.06
N ASP A 59 -2.69 -6.19 2.60
CA ASP A 59 -2.66 -4.75 2.89
C ASP A 59 -2.76 -3.93 1.59
N ILE A 60 -2.05 -4.33 0.52
CA ILE A 60 -2.16 -3.73 -0.82
C ILE A 60 -3.59 -3.87 -1.37
N LEU A 61 -4.20 -5.04 -1.26
CA LEU A 61 -5.60 -5.24 -1.66
C LEU A 61 -6.55 -4.39 -0.82
N GLY A 62 -6.23 -4.14 0.46
CA GLY A 62 -6.97 -3.21 1.32
C GLY A 62 -7.08 -1.82 0.70
N ILE A 63 -5.98 -1.28 0.17
CA ILE A 63 -5.97 0.01 -0.53
C ILE A 63 -6.90 -0.01 -1.76
N GLN A 64 -6.81 -1.06 -2.58
CA GLN A 64 -7.70 -1.23 -3.74
C GLN A 64 -9.19 -1.30 -3.33
N ASN A 65 -9.51 -2.05 -2.27
CA ASN A 65 -10.89 -2.22 -1.80
C ASN A 65 -11.49 -0.90 -1.31
N VAL A 66 -10.70 -0.08 -0.60
CA VAL A 66 -11.13 1.25 -0.14
C VAL A 66 -11.33 2.19 -1.34
N TYR A 67 -10.40 2.19 -2.29
CA TYR A 67 -10.48 3.04 -3.47
C TYR A 67 -11.70 2.74 -4.34
N THR A 68 -11.93 1.46 -4.63
CA THR A 68 -13.02 0.96 -5.50
C THR A 68 -14.35 0.78 -4.77
N GLY A 69 -14.38 0.92 -3.44
CA GLY A 69 -15.58 0.72 -2.63
C GLY A 69 -16.14 -0.70 -2.72
N SER A 70 -15.31 -1.69 -3.03
CA SER A 70 -15.72 -3.08 -3.31
C SER A 70 -14.83 -4.09 -2.60
N TYR A 71 -15.44 -5.11 -1.99
CA TYR A 71 -14.73 -6.21 -1.34
C TYR A 71 -15.48 -7.53 -1.54
N THR A 72 -14.77 -8.59 -1.90
CA THR A 72 -15.33 -9.95 -1.97
C THR A 72 -15.06 -10.69 -0.67
N ARG A 73 -16.13 -11.10 0.02
CA ARG A 73 -16.05 -11.85 1.26
C ARG A 73 -15.56 -13.28 1.01
N VAL A 74 -15.14 -13.94 2.10
CA VAL A 74 -14.71 -15.35 2.10
C VAL A 74 -15.78 -16.33 1.60
N ASP A 75 -17.06 -15.98 1.72
CA ASP A 75 -18.19 -16.77 1.22
C ASP A 75 -18.53 -16.49 -0.26
N GLY A 76 -17.75 -15.63 -0.93
CA GLY A 76 -17.95 -15.21 -2.31
C GLY A 76 -18.97 -14.07 -2.49
N SER A 77 -19.66 -13.64 -1.44
CA SER A 77 -20.57 -12.49 -1.53
C SER A 77 -19.78 -11.18 -1.65
N LYS A 78 -20.33 -10.23 -2.41
CA LYS A 78 -19.69 -8.93 -2.64
C LYS A 78 -20.29 -7.85 -1.73
N VAL A 79 -19.42 -7.00 -1.17
CA VAL A 79 -19.76 -5.68 -0.65
C VAL A 79 -19.39 -4.68 -1.73
N GLU A 80 -20.31 -3.82 -2.13
CA GLU A 80 -20.04 -2.76 -3.10
C GLU A 80 -20.96 -1.55 -2.86
N GLY A 81 -20.52 -0.37 -3.29
CA GLY A 81 -21.26 0.88 -3.12
C GLY A 81 -20.52 2.06 -3.76
N ALA A 82 -20.91 3.27 -3.37
CA ALA A 82 -20.21 4.49 -3.78
C ALA A 82 -18.73 4.42 -3.38
N SER A 83 -17.85 4.89 -4.26
CA SER A 83 -16.40 4.72 -4.12
C SER A 83 -15.62 6.03 -4.20
N VAL A 84 -14.36 5.99 -3.75
CA VAL A 84 -13.41 7.10 -3.96
C VAL A 84 -13.10 7.26 -5.44
N GLU A 85 -13.04 6.14 -6.18
CA GLU A 85 -12.91 6.12 -7.64
C GLU A 85 -14.02 6.92 -8.32
N ASP A 86 -15.29 6.66 -8.02
CA ASP A 86 -16.44 7.36 -8.60
C ASP A 86 -16.40 8.86 -8.30
N LEU A 87 -16.10 9.20 -7.04
CA LEU A 87 -15.99 10.58 -6.59
C LEU A 87 -14.87 11.32 -7.32
N LEU A 88 -13.71 10.69 -7.47
CA LEU A 88 -12.56 11.23 -8.18
C LEU A 88 -12.85 11.34 -9.67
N ALA A 89 -13.44 10.32 -10.30
CA ALA A 89 -13.78 10.33 -11.73
C ALA A 89 -14.78 11.44 -12.07
N ALA A 90 -15.71 11.75 -11.17
CA ALA A 90 -16.64 12.87 -11.32
C ALA A 90 -15.96 14.25 -11.23
N LYS A 91 -14.77 14.34 -10.62
CA LYS A 91 -13.97 15.58 -10.52
C LYS A 91 -12.88 15.68 -11.58
N ASP A 92 -12.12 14.62 -11.76
CA ASP A 92 -11.04 14.50 -12.73
C ASP A 92 -10.88 13.02 -13.17
N ALA A 93 -11.45 12.70 -14.33
CA ALA A 93 -11.40 11.37 -14.90
C ALA A 93 -9.97 10.92 -15.30
N ASN A 94 -9.05 11.85 -15.57
CA ASN A 94 -7.68 11.49 -15.93
C ASN A 94 -6.91 11.03 -14.71
N ILE A 95 -7.04 11.76 -13.58
CA ILE A 95 -6.42 11.35 -12.31
C ILE A 95 -7.03 10.04 -11.81
N ALA A 96 -8.36 9.85 -11.93
CA ALA A 96 -8.98 8.57 -11.58
C ALA A 96 -8.41 7.40 -12.38
N LYS A 97 -8.26 7.57 -13.70
CA LYS A 97 -7.67 6.54 -14.56
C LYS A 97 -6.20 6.26 -14.22
N GLU A 98 -5.42 7.30 -13.93
CA GLU A 98 -4.02 7.17 -13.51
C GLU A 98 -3.92 6.38 -12.20
N LEU A 99 -4.68 6.78 -11.18
CA LEU A 99 -4.67 6.13 -9.87
C LEU A 99 -5.13 4.67 -9.96
N THR A 100 -6.19 4.40 -10.73
CA THR A 100 -6.65 3.03 -10.98
C THR A 100 -5.56 2.16 -11.61
N ALA A 101 -4.85 2.68 -12.60
CA ALA A 101 -3.76 1.96 -13.25
C ALA A 101 -2.59 1.70 -12.30
N ASN A 102 -2.24 2.67 -11.45
CA ASN A 102 -1.14 2.53 -10.50
C ASN A 102 -1.49 1.57 -9.36
N ILE A 103 -2.70 1.60 -8.82
CA ILE A 103 -3.17 0.59 -7.84
C ILE A 103 -3.14 -0.81 -8.48
N ALA A 104 -3.61 -0.96 -9.72
CA ALA A 104 -3.57 -2.24 -10.41
C ALA A 104 -2.14 -2.75 -10.62
N ALA A 105 -1.18 -1.85 -10.90
CA ALA A 105 0.23 -2.19 -10.99
C ALA A 105 0.80 -2.67 -9.64
N THR A 106 0.44 -2.02 -8.53
CA THR A 106 0.83 -2.45 -7.16
C THR A 106 0.26 -3.82 -6.80
N VAL A 107 -1.01 -4.08 -7.15
CA VAL A 107 -1.61 -5.40 -6.94
C VAL A 107 -0.88 -6.46 -7.76
N ALA A 108 -0.49 -6.15 -8.99
CA ALA A 108 0.24 -7.08 -9.86
C ALA A 108 1.66 -7.39 -9.35
N SER A 109 2.40 -6.38 -8.87
CA SER A 109 3.73 -6.57 -8.26
C SER A 109 3.61 -7.40 -6.98
N GLY A 110 2.66 -7.10 -6.11
CA GLY A 110 2.39 -7.88 -4.90
C GLY A 110 2.01 -9.33 -5.20
N ALA A 111 1.19 -9.58 -6.23
CA ALA A 111 0.87 -10.94 -6.67
C ALA A 111 2.10 -11.71 -7.18
N THR A 112 3.03 -11.00 -7.84
CA THR A 112 4.31 -11.58 -8.30
C THR A 112 5.18 -11.99 -7.10
N MET A 113 5.25 -11.14 -6.07
CA MET A 113 5.94 -11.46 -4.81
C MET A 113 5.33 -12.69 -4.13
N VAL A 114 4.00 -12.74 -3.99
CA VAL A 114 3.30 -13.92 -3.42
C VAL A 114 3.58 -15.18 -4.23
N LYS A 115 3.62 -15.08 -5.57
CA LYS A 115 3.94 -16.23 -6.42
C LYS A 115 5.36 -16.71 -6.19
N ARG A 116 6.35 -15.80 -6.17
CA ARG A 116 7.75 -16.16 -5.89
C ARG A 116 7.88 -16.82 -4.51
N ALA A 117 7.17 -16.29 -3.51
CA ALA A 117 7.16 -16.80 -2.14
C ALA A 117 6.74 -18.27 -2.05
N LYS A 118 5.82 -18.68 -2.93
CA LYS A 118 5.24 -20.03 -2.97
C LYS A 118 6.04 -21.00 -3.84
N GLU A 119 6.73 -20.49 -4.85
CA GLU A 119 7.31 -21.32 -5.91
C GLU A 119 8.84 -21.41 -5.86
N ILE A 120 9.52 -20.39 -5.30
CA ILE A 120 10.98 -20.23 -5.43
C ILE A 120 11.66 -20.19 -4.07
N GLU A 121 11.28 -19.24 -3.21
CA GLU A 121 11.98 -18.94 -1.95
C GLU A 121 11.06 -18.19 -0.99
N ALA A 122 11.33 -18.23 0.32
CA ALA A 122 10.56 -17.47 1.31
C ALA A 122 10.86 -15.95 1.26
N TYR A 123 10.07 -15.12 1.96
CA TYR A 123 10.18 -13.65 1.85
C TYR A 123 11.49 -13.13 2.44
N ASP A 124 11.88 -13.59 3.63
CA ASP A 124 13.19 -13.39 4.26
C ASP A 124 14.35 -13.61 3.30
N GLN A 125 14.30 -14.68 2.50
CA GLN A 125 15.30 -14.98 1.47
C GLN A 125 15.27 -13.95 0.34
N MET A 126 14.09 -13.43 -0.03
CA MET A 126 13.99 -12.39 -1.06
C MET A 126 14.66 -11.10 -0.66
N ILE A 127 14.62 -10.71 0.62
CA ILE A 127 15.25 -9.47 1.12
C ILE A 127 16.71 -9.65 1.55
N GLY A 128 17.21 -10.88 1.57
CA GLY A 128 18.56 -11.20 2.03
C GLY A 128 19.68 -10.66 1.13
N GLU A 129 20.82 -10.33 1.77
CA GLU A 129 22.02 -9.86 1.06
C GLU A 129 22.46 -10.83 -0.05
N GLY A 130 22.72 -10.29 -1.24
CA GLY A 130 23.19 -11.05 -2.40
C GLY A 130 22.09 -11.70 -3.25
N ASN A 131 20.82 -11.69 -2.82
CA ASN A 131 19.71 -12.18 -3.64
C ASN A 131 19.18 -11.11 -4.60
N VAL A 132 19.91 -10.88 -5.69
CA VAL A 132 19.57 -9.84 -6.67
C VAL A 132 18.17 -10.00 -7.27
N GLU A 133 17.74 -11.24 -7.55
CA GLU A 133 16.43 -11.50 -8.14
C GLU A 133 15.28 -11.34 -7.14
N GLY A 134 15.46 -11.82 -5.91
CA GLY A 134 14.50 -11.64 -4.81
C GLY A 134 14.34 -10.15 -4.46
N ASN A 135 15.45 -9.45 -4.29
CA ASN A 135 15.47 -8.02 -3.97
C ASN A 135 14.73 -7.21 -5.04
N ALA A 136 14.91 -7.54 -6.32
CA ALA A 136 14.23 -6.87 -7.41
C ALA A 136 12.69 -7.06 -7.37
N VAL A 137 12.21 -8.22 -6.89
CA VAL A 137 10.76 -8.47 -6.76
C VAL A 137 10.17 -7.64 -5.63
N VAL A 138 10.83 -7.57 -4.47
CA VAL A 138 10.37 -6.73 -3.34
C VAL A 138 10.46 -5.24 -3.69
N GLN A 139 11.56 -4.82 -4.34
CA GLN A 139 11.73 -3.44 -4.81
C GLN A 139 10.64 -3.01 -5.79
N ALA A 140 10.21 -3.90 -6.69
CA ALA A 140 9.12 -3.59 -7.62
C ALA A 140 7.79 -3.30 -6.89
N VAL A 141 7.53 -3.93 -5.75
CA VAL A 141 6.38 -3.61 -4.91
C VAL A 141 6.56 -2.23 -4.26
N VAL A 142 7.72 -1.98 -3.63
CA VAL A 142 8.07 -0.67 -3.03
C VAL A 142 7.91 0.47 -4.04
N ASP A 143 8.47 0.33 -5.24
CA ASP A 143 8.40 1.34 -6.29
C ASP A 143 6.95 1.60 -6.76
N SER A 144 6.14 0.54 -6.86
CA SER A 144 4.72 0.66 -7.22
C SER A 144 3.90 1.34 -6.12
N LEU A 145 4.20 1.09 -4.85
CA LEU A 145 3.60 1.76 -3.70
C LEU A 145 3.95 3.27 -3.66
N VAL A 146 5.21 3.62 -3.92
CA VAL A 146 5.62 5.03 -4.05
C VAL A 146 4.92 5.69 -5.23
N THR A 147 4.80 4.98 -6.37
CA THR A 147 4.15 5.50 -7.58
C THR A 147 2.65 5.73 -7.37
N GLN A 148 1.92 4.77 -6.79
CA GLN A 148 0.49 4.97 -6.50
C GLN A 148 0.25 6.10 -5.50
N THR A 149 1.18 6.34 -4.58
CA THR A 149 1.04 7.41 -3.59
C THR A 149 1.06 8.78 -4.23
N LYS A 150 1.94 9.00 -5.21
CA LYS A 150 1.94 10.24 -6.00
C LYS A 150 0.60 10.47 -6.71
N SER A 151 -0.09 9.41 -7.12
CA SER A 151 -1.44 9.53 -7.69
C SER A 151 -2.52 9.76 -6.62
N LEU A 152 -2.36 9.22 -5.41
CA LEU A 152 -3.22 9.52 -4.27
C LEU A 152 -3.10 10.99 -3.84
N GLU A 153 -1.89 11.55 -3.83
CA GLU A 153 -1.66 12.98 -3.56
C GLU A 153 -2.33 13.89 -4.60
N LYS A 154 -2.26 13.51 -5.89
CA LYS A 154 -3.03 14.19 -6.94
C LYS A 154 -4.53 14.09 -6.69
N ALA A 155 -5.03 12.94 -6.21
CA ALA A 155 -6.44 12.77 -5.86
C ALA A 155 -6.84 13.66 -4.66
N VAL A 156 -6.00 13.77 -3.63
CA VAL A 156 -6.19 14.72 -2.51
C VAL A 156 -6.36 16.15 -3.04
N ALA A 157 -5.45 16.59 -3.92
CA ALA A 157 -5.51 17.91 -4.51
C ALA A 157 -6.77 18.13 -5.37
N ALA A 158 -7.12 17.16 -6.24
CA ALA A 158 -8.28 17.25 -7.14
C ALA A 158 -9.62 17.27 -6.40
N LEU A 159 -9.71 16.55 -5.29
CA LEU A 159 -10.91 16.48 -4.45
C LEU A 159 -10.99 17.62 -3.43
N GLY A 160 -9.90 18.39 -3.24
CA GLY A 160 -9.81 19.44 -2.23
C GLY A 160 -9.83 18.90 -0.80
N LEU A 161 -9.31 17.70 -0.59
CA LEU A 161 -9.21 17.06 0.73
C LEU A 161 -8.06 17.69 1.53
N LYS A 162 -8.16 17.60 2.86
CA LYS A 162 -7.03 17.96 3.72
C LYS A 162 -6.08 16.79 3.87
N THR A 163 -4.78 17.07 3.77
CA THR A 163 -3.76 16.11 4.16
C THR A 163 -3.89 15.84 5.66
N ILE A 164 -3.97 14.56 6.01
CA ILE A 164 -3.96 14.10 7.40
C ILE A 164 -2.56 13.52 7.64
N GLU A 165 -1.75 14.21 8.44
CA GLU A 165 -0.48 13.67 8.91
C GLU A 165 -0.75 12.69 10.06
N PHE A 166 -0.14 11.51 9.98
CA PHE A 166 -0.14 10.51 11.06
C PHE A 166 1.26 10.48 11.68
N GLU A 167 1.37 10.30 13.00
CA GLU A 167 2.67 10.19 13.66
C GLU A 167 3.48 9.03 13.05
N GLY A 168 4.65 9.32 12.46
CA GLY A 168 5.53 8.33 11.83
C GLY A 168 5.77 8.49 10.32
N SER A 169 5.11 9.44 9.64
CA SER A 169 5.19 9.62 8.18
C SER A 169 6.51 10.18 7.61
N ASP A 170 7.51 10.43 8.45
CA ASP A 170 8.79 11.05 8.07
C ASP A 170 9.81 10.07 7.44
N SER A 171 9.48 8.77 7.34
CA SER A 171 10.49 7.71 7.19
C SER A 171 11.17 7.63 5.82
N LEU A 172 10.53 8.08 4.72
CA LEU A 172 11.13 8.06 3.37
C LEU A 172 11.79 9.39 2.96
N ASP A 173 11.25 10.51 3.42
CA ASP A 173 11.75 11.84 3.05
C ASP A 173 12.90 12.33 3.94
N ALA A 174 13.14 11.65 5.06
CA ALA A 174 14.21 11.97 6.01
C ALA A 174 14.80 10.70 6.66
N PRO A 175 15.51 9.83 5.90
CA PRO A 175 16.10 8.59 6.41
C PRO A 175 17.05 8.82 7.61
N GLU A 176 17.65 10.00 7.71
CA GLU A 176 18.48 10.43 8.85
C GLU A 176 17.73 10.57 10.18
N LYS A 177 16.39 10.63 10.19
CA LYS A 177 15.58 10.72 11.43
C LYS A 177 15.23 9.37 12.04
N VAL A 178 15.48 8.26 11.32
CA VAL A 178 15.10 6.90 11.73
C VAL A 178 16.28 6.14 12.37
N ALA A 179 17.51 6.63 12.18
CA ALA A 179 18.70 6.08 12.83
C ALA A 179 18.84 6.64 14.26
N GLY A 180 18.23 5.94 15.22
CA GLY A 180 18.51 6.07 16.66
C GLY A 180 19.58 5.07 17.11
#